data_AF-A0A7S1DP10-F1
#
_entry.id   AF-A0A7S1DP10-F1
#
_cell.length_a   1.000
_cell.length_b   1.000
_cell.length_c   1.000
_cell.angle_alpha   90.00
_cell.angle_beta   90.00
_cell.angle_gamma   90.00
#
_symmetry.space_group_name_H-M   'P 1'
#
loop_
_entity.id
_entity.type
_entity.pdbx_description
1 polymer ?
#
loop_
_entity_poly.entity_id
_entity_poly.type
_entity_poly.pdbx_seq_one_letter_code
_entity_poly.pdbx_strand_id
1 'polypeptide(L)'
;MRRAEESSQRIFHHMRTVTFILSAAVLVAAASAQTTYSELHGYTPTSDVSSQAKIDFDQQMVMDAVAEDPVNFALAKDKYMNGGNSAGRTLQKFSTTIGDEGGATMLKMASDSAISVVQAYASYWSSNPISGDSSVTCKSGSAVTGCPNYADTIVMAALNNKGDYMLDTPGDRDVVRAQIVKKGTAYHAVWLYVVGRLSEAVTQAAKFDTTTKKMMDGKTAEETVGMAVDEAWAYHTGSQNANLPMKLAKSRGVNFGTCSAIPDALLAAFKDAQKYAATETFDLAMFTKAATDIVPLMTIPIVQGCLRYAYRADGKVMDFAAADAADLAILAEAHIFCAGLYPQMAAADAKVVRDMVDPTKKMTIVARTIKDTLERNYGVMSISPGQVGEWNAVDYECATGGASTAGSSLLLAAASVLVAFVGGRHW
;
A
#
# COMPACT_ATOMS: atom_id res chain seq x y z
N MET A 1 -87.01 47.14 6.57
CA MET A 1 -85.74 47.63 7.13
C MET A 1 -84.55 47.03 6.36
N ARG A 2 -84.50 47.32 5.05
CA ARG A 2 -83.29 47.31 4.21
C ARG A 2 -82.82 48.75 4.18
N ARG A 3 -81.89 49.13 5.04
CA ARG A 3 -81.13 50.41 5.07
C ARG A 3 -80.30 50.50 6.37
N ALA A 4 -79.52 49.46 6.62
CA ALA A 4 -78.48 49.49 7.65
C ALA A 4 -77.26 48.63 7.22
N GLU A 5 -77.08 48.44 5.92
CA GLU A 5 -76.09 47.53 5.32
C GLU A 5 -75.10 48.26 4.37
N GLU A 6 -75.14 49.59 4.27
CA GLU A 6 -74.36 50.32 3.24
C GLU A 6 -73.50 51.49 3.75
N SER A 7 -73.41 51.75 5.06
CA SER A 7 -72.59 52.86 5.60
C SER A 7 -71.39 52.44 6.46
N SER A 8 -70.90 51.20 6.31
CA SER A 8 -69.63 50.74 6.90
C SER A 8 -68.64 50.20 5.85
N GLN A 9 -68.82 50.59 4.58
CA GLN A 9 -67.98 50.17 3.44
C GLN A 9 -67.05 51.26 2.88
N ARG A 10 -66.87 52.43 3.52
CA ARG A 10 -66.06 53.53 2.91
C ARG A 10 -65.01 54.20 3.79
N ILE A 11 -64.65 53.66 4.95
CA ILE A 11 -63.53 54.19 5.74
C ILE A 11 -62.72 53.03 6.33
N PHE A 12 -62.09 52.24 5.47
CA PHE A 12 -60.85 51.49 5.78
C PHE A 12 -60.16 51.10 4.46
N HIS A 13 -60.13 52.05 3.52
CA HIS A 13 -59.58 51.88 2.18
C HIS A 13 -58.10 52.32 2.06
N HIS A 14 -57.36 52.43 3.17
CA HIS A 14 -55.95 52.85 3.19
C HIS A 14 -55.11 52.00 4.15
N MET A 15 -55.06 50.68 3.93
CA MET A 15 -53.95 49.80 4.37
C MET A 15 -54.08 48.43 3.70
N ARG A 16 -53.93 48.43 2.37
CA ARG A 16 -53.81 47.23 1.52
C ARG A 16 -52.63 47.40 0.56
N THR A 17 -51.44 47.55 1.12
CA THR A 17 -50.17 47.27 0.43
C THR A 17 -49.09 47.16 1.49
N VAL A 18 -48.18 46.18 1.36
CA VAL A 18 -47.09 45.83 2.28
C VAL A 18 -47.46 44.79 3.35
N THR A 19 -47.51 43.50 2.99
CA THR A 19 -46.47 42.50 3.34
C THR A 19 -46.93 41.12 2.88
N PHE A 20 -46.35 40.69 1.76
CA PHE A 20 -46.41 39.35 1.19
C PHE A 20 -45.39 38.45 1.94
N ILE A 21 -45.76 37.18 2.12
CA ILE A 21 -44.88 36.00 2.29
C ILE A 21 -44.20 35.83 3.66
N LEU A 22 -44.67 34.82 4.42
CA LEU A 22 -43.82 33.97 5.25
C LEU A 22 -44.41 32.56 5.26
N SER A 23 -44.04 31.80 4.22
CA SER A 23 -44.03 30.35 4.21
C SER A 23 -42.80 29.87 4.99
N ALA A 24 -42.93 28.89 5.88
CA ALA A 24 -41.81 28.00 6.21
C ALA A 24 -42.34 26.65 6.68
N ALA A 25 -42.05 25.66 5.84
CA ALA A 25 -42.32 24.25 6.03
C ALA A 25 -41.76 23.73 7.36
N VAL A 26 -42.53 22.87 8.03
CA VAL A 26 -41.99 21.87 8.94
C VAL A 26 -41.21 20.87 8.07
N LEU A 27 -39.93 21.15 7.83
CA LEU A 27 -38.99 20.13 7.39
C LEU A 27 -38.79 19.18 8.58
N VAL A 28 -39.29 17.96 8.47
CA VAL A 28 -38.70 16.83 9.18
C VAL A 28 -37.30 16.69 8.61
N ALA A 29 -36.32 17.34 9.25
CA ALA A 29 -34.94 16.99 9.08
C ALA A 29 -34.77 15.62 9.74
N ALA A 30 -34.98 14.56 8.97
CA ALA A 30 -34.22 13.35 9.16
C ALA A 30 -32.77 13.74 8.91
N ALA A 31 -32.09 14.28 9.93
CA ALA A 31 -30.66 14.25 9.99
C ALA A 31 -30.32 12.76 9.89
N SER A 32 -29.89 12.30 8.72
CA SER A 32 -29.13 11.07 8.66
C SER A 32 -28.04 11.25 9.70
N ALA A 33 -28.06 10.41 10.74
CA ALA A 33 -26.90 10.27 11.58
C ALA A 33 -25.79 9.84 10.62
N GLN A 34 -24.96 10.81 10.21
CA GLN A 34 -23.82 10.54 9.37
C GLN A 34 -22.92 9.72 10.27
N THR A 35 -22.92 8.40 10.07
CA THR A 35 -22.10 7.48 10.86
C THR A 35 -20.65 7.85 10.60
N THR A 36 -20.07 8.68 11.47
CA THR A 36 -18.67 9.07 11.37
C THR A 36 -17.84 7.93 11.93
N TYR A 37 -17.13 7.22 11.06
CA TYR A 37 -16.16 6.22 11.46
C TYR A 37 -14.95 6.89 12.12
N SER A 38 -14.26 6.15 12.99
CA SER A 38 -13.10 6.69 13.71
C SER A 38 -11.96 7.02 12.74
N GLU A 39 -11.33 8.17 12.95
CA GLU A 39 -10.17 8.58 12.15
C GLU A 39 -8.97 7.64 12.37
N LEU A 40 -8.32 7.26 11.28
CA LEU A 40 -7.09 6.46 11.24
C LEU A 40 -5.95 7.33 10.72
N HIS A 41 -5.14 7.90 11.61
CA HIS A 41 -3.93 8.67 11.28
C HIS A 41 -4.17 9.82 10.28
N GLY A 42 -5.18 10.66 10.52
CA GLY A 42 -5.52 11.78 9.66
C GLY A 42 -6.45 11.45 8.48
N TYR A 43 -6.87 10.19 8.35
CA TYR A 43 -7.83 9.72 7.33
C TYR A 43 -9.14 9.31 8.00
N THR A 44 -10.26 9.85 7.57
CA THR A 44 -11.60 9.44 8.05
C THR A 44 -12.23 8.50 7.02
N PRO A 45 -12.41 7.20 7.32
CA PRO A 45 -13.06 6.26 6.42
C PRO A 45 -14.52 6.62 6.13
N THR A 46 -15.05 6.16 4.99
CA THR A 46 -16.49 6.20 4.66
C THR A 46 -17.17 4.86 4.88
N SER A 47 -16.42 3.84 5.31
CA SER A 47 -16.87 2.48 5.68
C SER A 47 -16.26 2.01 7.00
N ASP A 48 -16.87 0.99 7.63
CA ASP A 48 -16.32 0.40 8.86
C ASP A 48 -15.12 -0.50 8.55
N VAL A 49 -13.93 0.04 8.77
CA VAL A 49 -12.65 -0.68 8.61
C VAL A 49 -11.95 -0.94 9.95
N SER A 50 -12.69 -0.84 11.05
CA SER A 50 -12.12 -0.97 12.40
C SER A 50 -11.50 -2.34 12.67
N SER A 51 -12.07 -3.41 12.12
CA SER A 51 -11.48 -4.76 12.19
C SER A 51 -10.25 -4.92 11.31
N GLN A 52 -10.26 -4.34 10.11
CA GLN A 52 -9.17 -4.42 9.14
C GLN A 52 -7.94 -3.69 9.68
N ALA A 53 -8.15 -2.54 10.32
CA ALA A 53 -7.09 -1.76 10.96
C ALA A 53 -6.37 -2.55 12.07
N LYS A 54 -7.00 -3.55 12.69
CA LYS A 54 -6.38 -4.38 13.74
C LYS A 54 -5.33 -5.37 13.24
N ILE A 55 -5.00 -5.37 11.94
CA ILE A 55 -3.96 -6.26 11.40
C ILE A 55 -2.59 -5.96 11.99
N ASP A 56 -2.41 -4.73 12.47
CA ASP A 56 -1.22 -4.30 13.14
C ASP A 56 -0.97 -5.05 14.45
N PHE A 57 -2.03 -5.52 15.12
CA PHE A 57 -1.90 -6.43 16.26
C PHE A 57 -1.43 -7.84 15.85
N ASP A 58 -1.95 -8.37 14.75
CA ASP A 58 -1.49 -9.68 14.24
C ASP A 58 -0.01 -9.60 13.83
N GLN A 59 0.38 -8.50 13.18
CA GLN A 59 1.78 -8.21 12.90
C GLN A 59 2.60 -8.05 14.18
N GLN A 60 2.09 -7.35 15.20
CA GLN A 60 2.80 -7.19 16.47
C GLN A 60 3.01 -8.54 17.17
N MET A 61 2.02 -9.43 17.16
CA MET A 61 2.16 -10.78 17.72
C MET A 61 3.24 -11.60 17.02
N VAL A 62 3.39 -11.47 15.70
CA VAL A 62 4.51 -12.07 14.96
C VAL A 62 5.83 -11.45 15.40
N MET A 63 5.90 -10.13 15.52
CA MET A 63 7.10 -9.38 15.92
C MET A 63 7.57 -9.75 17.33
N ASP A 64 6.64 -9.92 18.27
CA ASP A 64 6.92 -10.29 19.65
C ASP A 64 7.44 -11.73 19.73
N ALA A 65 6.80 -12.67 19.03
CA ALA A 65 7.22 -14.06 19.00
C ALA A 65 8.64 -14.23 18.44
N VAL A 66 9.01 -13.46 17.41
CA VAL A 66 10.37 -13.52 16.87
C VAL A 66 11.40 -12.69 17.64
N ALA A 67 10.98 -11.94 18.66
CA ALA A 67 11.85 -11.20 19.56
C ALA A 67 12.11 -11.94 20.89
N GLU A 68 11.43 -13.07 21.12
CA GLU A 68 11.73 -13.97 22.24
C GLU A 68 13.16 -14.54 22.16
N ASP A 69 13.73 -14.91 23.31
CA ASP A 69 15.03 -15.56 23.43
C ASP A 69 14.89 -16.86 24.24
N PRO A 70 14.96 -18.05 23.60
CA PRO A 70 15.16 -18.27 22.17
C PRO A 70 13.94 -17.88 21.32
N VAL A 71 14.16 -17.65 20.03
CA VAL A 71 13.13 -17.20 19.08
C VAL A 71 11.99 -18.21 18.95
N ASN A 72 10.74 -17.75 19.08
CA ASN A 72 9.55 -18.61 19.04
C ASN A 72 8.91 -18.68 17.65
N PHE A 73 9.55 -19.40 16.73
CA PHE A 73 9.04 -19.57 15.36
C PHE A 73 7.70 -20.31 15.29
N ALA A 74 7.40 -21.18 16.25
CA ALA A 74 6.12 -21.88 16.30
C ALA A 74 4.97 -20.91 16.57
N LEU A 75 5.12 -20.02 17.55
CA LEU A 75 4.15 -18.96 17.82
C LEU A 75 4.09 -17.95 16.67
N ALA A 76 5.23 -17.53 16.12
CA ALA A 76 5.26 -16.63 14.97
C ALA A 76 4.49 -17.21 13.77
N LYS A 77 4.63 -18.52 13.51
CA LYS A 77 3.91 -19.22 12.46
C LYS A 77 2.41 -19.29 12.73
N ASP A 78 2.00 -19.62 13.96
CA ASP A 78 0.59 -19.61 14.35
C ASP A 78 -0.04 -18.23 14.11
N LYS A 79 0.61 -17.16 14.56
CA LYS A 79 0.09 -15.79 14.43
C LYS A 79 0.08 -15.30 12.99
N TYR A 80 1.07 -15.69 12.19
CA TYR A 80 1.07 -15.41 10.75
C TYR A 80 -0.09 -16.10 10.01
N MET A 81 -0.34 -17.37 10.30
CA MET A 81 -1.35 -18.18 9.60
C MET A 81 -2.77 -17.91 10.07
N ASN A 82 -2.97 -17.81 11.38
CA ASN A 82 -4.28 -17.79 12.04
C ASN A 82 -4.69 -16.41 12.55
N GLY A 83 -3.73 -15.48 12.71
CA GLY A 83 -3.99 -14.15 13.26
C GLY A 83 -4.61 -14.21 14.66
N GLY A 84 -5.38 -13.17 14.97
CA GLY A 84 -6.20 -13.12 16.18
C GLY A 84 -7.12 -11.91 16.28
N ASN A 85 -6.90 -10.87 15.46
CA ASN A 85 -7.53 -9.57 15.67
C ASN A 85 -8.29 -9.02 14.44
N SER A 86 -7.96 -9.46 13.21
CA SER A 86 -8.48 -8.88 11.95
C SER A 86 -9.70 -9.58 11.33
N ALA A 87 -10.69 -9.95 12.14
CA ALA A 87 -11.97 -10.50 11.68
C ALA A 87 -11.85 -11.62 10.60
N GLY A 88 -10.93 -12.57 10.81
CA GLY A 88 -10.74 -13.72 9.92
C GLY A 88 -9.81 -13.49 8.73
N ARG A 89 -9.33 -12.26 8.51
CA ARG A 89 -8.12 -12.00 7.71
C ARG A 89 -6.87 -12.33 8.51
N THR A 90 -5.85 -12.80 7.79
CA THR A 90 -4.56 -13.16 8.38
C THR A 90 -3.44 -12.69 7.46
N LEU A 91 -2.24 -12.47 8.00
CA LEU A 91 -1.06 -12.07 7.24
C LEU A 91 -0.71 -13.08 6.14
N GLN A 92 -0.98 -14.37 6.36
CA GLN A 92 -0.84 -15.38 5.32
C GLN A 92 -1.83 -15.17 4.17
N LYS A 93 -3.12 -14.96 4.48
CA LYS A 93 -4.16 -14.80 3.47
C LYS A 93 -3.89 -13.61 2.54
N PHE A 94 -3.14 -12.61 3.00
CA PHE A 94 -2.75 -11.45 2.21
C PHE A 94 -1.92 -11.78 0.97
N SER A 95 -1.24 -12.93 0.96
CA SER A 95 -0.49 -13.41 -0.19
C SER A 95 -1.31 -14.33 -1.12
N THR A 96 -2.52 -14.73 -0.74
CA THR A 96 -3.29 -15.74 -1.49
C THR A 96 -4.61 -15.22 -2.05
N THR A 97 -5.28 -14.33 -1.33
CA THR A 97 -6.65 -13.88 -1.60
C THR A 97 -6.78 -12.38 -1.34
N ILE A 98 -7.63 -11.71 -2.12
CA ILE A 98 -7.94 -10.28 -1.99
C ILE A 98 -9.45 -10.10 -1.80
N GLY A 99 -9.82 -9.19 -0.89
CA GLY A 99 -11.22 -8.98 -0.50
C GLY A 99 -11.74 -10.06 0.44
N ASP A 100 -13.05 -10.03 0.71
CA ASP A 100 -13.74 -10.89 1.69
C ASP A 100 -13.73 -12.38 1.37
N GLU A 101 -14.27 -13.23 2.26
CA GLU A 101 -14.35 -14.67 2.02
C GLU A 101 -15.07 -14.94 0.69
N GLY A 102 -14.37 -15.58 -0.27
CA GLY A 102 -14.83 -15.74 -1.66
C GLY A 102 -14.34 -14.66 -2.64
N GLY A 103 -13.51 -13.73 -2.17
CA GLY A 103 -12.86 -12.68 -2.97
C GLY A 103 -11.92 -13.21 -4.05
N ALA A 104 -11.47 -12.30 -4.93
CA ALA A 104 -10.57 -12.65 -6.01
C ALA A 104 -9.27 -13.26 -5.47
N THR A 105 -8.76 -14.30 -6.11
CA THR A 105 -7.40 -14.76 -5.80
C THR A 105 -6.42 -13.67 -6.21
N MET A 106 -5.29 -13.55 -5.50
CA MET A 106 -4.15 -12.73 -5.95
C MET A 106 -3.74 -13.09 -7.40
N LEU A 107 -4.01 -14.35 -7.79
CA LEU A 107 -3.88 -14.86 -9.16
C LEU A 107 -4.80 -14.14 -10.16
N LYS A 108 -6.10 -14.01 -9.86
CA LYS A 108 -7.07 -13.29 -10.74
C LYS A 108 -6.71 -11.82 -10.87
N MET A 109 -6.17 -11.24 -9.79
CA MET A 109 -5.68 -9.87 -9.83
C MET A 109 -4.46 -9.73 -10.73
N ALA A 110 -3.55 -10.70 -10.73
CA ALA A 110 -2.42 -10.71 -11.65
C ALA A 110 -2.83 -10.79 -13.13
N SER A 111 -4.04 -11.24 -13.50
CA SER A 111 -4.50 -11.23 -14.90
C SER A 111 -5.35 -10.02 -15.28
N ASP A 112 -6.20 -9.56 -14.36
CA ASP A 112 -7.31 -8.65 -14.69
C ASP A 112 -7.09 -7.22 -14.15
N SER A 113 -5.95 -6.97 -13.50
CA SER A 113 -5.67 -5.71 -12.81
C SER A 113 -5.30 -4.58 -13.75
N ALA A 114 -5.92 -3.43 -13.54
CA ALA A 114 -5.50 -2.15 -14.14
C ALA A 114 -4.15 -1.64 -13.58
N ILE A 115 -3.72 -2.12 -12.41
CA ILE A 115 -2.39 -1.88 -11.84
C ILE A 115 -1.52 -3.13 -12.09
N SER A 116 -0.68 -3.09 -13.11
CA SER A 116 0.10 -4.26 -13.59
C SER A 116 1.16 -4.79 -12.61
N VAL A 117 1.44 -4.06 -11.52
CA VAL A 117 2.49 -4.44 -10.58
C VAL A 117 2.25 -5.82 -9.94
N VAL A 118 1.00 -6.19 -9.63
CA VAL A 118 0.69 -7.52 -9.07
C VAL A 118 1.07 -8.64 -10.05
N GLN A 119 0.84 -8.41 -11.35
CA GLN A 119 1.26 -9.32 -12.42
C GLN A 119 2.77 -9.42 -12.55
N ALA A 120 3.49 -8.30 -12.45
CA ALA A 120 4.94 -8.26 -12.52
C ALA A 120 5.56 -9.09 -11.39
N TYR A 121 5.04 -8.96 -10.16
CA TYR A 121 5.48 -9.78 -9.01
C TYR A 121 5.20 -11.27 -9.24
N ALA A 122 3.98 -11.62 -9.62
CA ALA A 122 3.64 -13.02 -9.91
C ALA A 122 4.54 -13.63 -11.00
N SER A 123 4.80 -12.89 -12.08
CA SER A 123 5.63 -13.35 -13.20
C SER A 123 7.10 -13.49 -12.83
N TYR A 124 7.66 -12.49 -12.14
CA TYR A 124 9.06 -12.49 -11.74
C TYR A 124 9.36 -13.69 -10.83
N TRP A 125 8.58 -13.86 -9.77
CA TRP A 125 8.81 -14.92 -8.78
C TRP A 125 8.47 -16.31 -9.30
N SER A 126 7.63 -16.43 -10.33
CA SER A 126 7.46 -17.70 -11.05
C SER A 126 8.71 -18.11 -11.82
N SER A 127 9.41 -17.14 -12.41
CA SER A 127 10.65 -17.38 -13.16
C SER A 127 11.88 -17.46 -12.25
N ASN A 128 11.77 -16.90 -11.06
CA ASN A 128 12.84 -16.74 -10.08
C ASN A 128 12.40 -17.24 -8.70
N PRO A 129 11.97 -18.50 -8.55
CA PRO A 129 11.49 -19.00 -7.28
C PRO A 129 12.57 -18.93 -6.19
N ILE A 130 12.14 -18.72 -4.95
CA ILE A 130 12.99 -19.01 -3.78
C ILE A 130 13.25 -20.51 -3.77
N SER A 131 14.50 -20.91 -3.58
CA SER A 131 14.84 -22.33 -3.64
C SER A 131 14.33 -23.05 -2.39
N GLY A 132 14.02 -24.36 -2.51
CA GLY A 132 14.09 -25.34 -1.41
C GLY A 132 13.00 -25.41 -0.33
N ASP A 133 11.79 -24.86 -0.51
CA ASP A 133 10.60 -25.34 0.23
C ASP A 133 9.57 -25.96 -0.73
N SER A 134 9.63 -27.28 -0.91
CA SER A 134 8.64 -28.02 -1.70
C SER A 134 7.24 -28.05 -1.07
N SER A 135 7.08 -27.62 0.19
CA SER A 135 5.78 -27.52 0.86
C SER A 135 5.04 -26.21 0.55
N VAL A 136 5.75 -25.20 0.01
CA VAL A 136 5.17 -23.93 -0.42
C VAL A 136 5.47 -23.72 -1.90
N THR A 137 4.75 -24.49 -2.72
CA THR A 137 4.78 -24.29 -4.17
C THR A 137 4.10 -22.97 -4.53
N CYS A 138 4.65 -22.27 -5.52
CA CYS A 138 3.92 -21.23 -6.22
C CYS A 138 2.59 -21.85 -6.67
N LYS A 139 1.47 -21.40 -6.10
CA LYS A 139 0.15 -21.93 -6.46
C LYS A 139 -0.25 -21.31 -7.80
N SER A 140 0.20 -21.93 -8.89
CA SER A 140 -0.21 -21.59 -10.25
C SER A 140 -1.58 -22.22 -10.56
N GLY A 141 -2.58 -21.41 -10.91
CA GLY A 141 -3.86 -21.90 -11.43
C GLY A 141 -3.88 -21.90 -12.96
N SER A 142 -4.82 -22.64 -13.57
CA SER A 142 -4.92 -22.81 -15.02
C SER A 142 -5.16 -21.52 -15.83
N ALA A 143 -5.51 -20.41 -15.18
CA ALA A 143 -5.80 -19.13 -15.83
C ALA A 143 -4.62 -18.13 -15.84
N VAL A 144 -3.60 -18.31 -14.99
CA VAL A 144 -2.43 -17.41 -14.90
C VAL A 144 -1.16 -18.20 -14.56
N THR A 145 -0.15 -18.06 -15.42
CA THR A 145 1.21 -18.57 -15.19
C THR A 145 1.93 -17.61 -14.23
N GLY A 146 2.03 -17.93 -12.94
CA GLY A 146 2.66 -17.03 -11.97
C GLY A 146 2.77 -17.58 -10.54
N CYS A 147 3.54 -16.88 -9.70
CA CYS A 147 3.70 -17.11 -8.26
C CYS A 147 3.05 -15.97 -7.45
N PRO A 148 1.71 -15.86 -7.44
CA PRO A 148 1.03 -14.76 -6.73
C PRO A 148 1.22 -14.82 -5.22
N ASN A 149 1.51 -16.01 -4.67
CA ASN A 149 1.77 -16.25 -3.26
C ASN A 149 3.25 -16.16 -2.87
N TYR A 150 4.09 -15.49 -3.67
CA TYR A 150 5.52 -15.42 -3.40
C TYR A 150 5.85 -14.92 -1.99
N ALA A 151 5.11 -13.92 -1.48
CA ALA A 151 5.34 -13.36 -0.15
C ALA A 151 5.13 -14.42 0.95
N ASP A 152 4.13 -15.29 0.79
CA ASP A 152 3.93 -16.45 1.66
C ASP A 152 5.05 -17.48 1.51
N THR A 153 5.51 -17.75 0.28
CA THR A 153 6.70 -18.59 0.04
C THR A 153 7.92 -18.08 0.81
N ILE A 154 8.20 -16.78 0.78
CA ILE A 154 9.31 -16.17 1.51
C ILE A 154 9.15 -16.40 3.03
N VAL A 155 8.00 -15.99 3.57
CA VAL A 155 7.76 -16.00 5.01
C VAL A 155 7.72 -17.43 5.57
N MET A 156 7.05 -18.34 4.87
CA MET A 156 6.94 -19.73 5.30
C MET A 156 8.26 -20.49 5.18
N ALA A 157 9.08 -20.20 4.15
CA ALA A 157 10.43 -20.76 4.08
C ALA A 157 11.25 -20.39 5.33
N ALA A 158 11.19 -19.12 5.76
CA ALA A 158 11.86 -18.69 6.99
C ALA A 158 11.24 -19.34 8.25
N LEU A 159 9.91 -19.36 8.39
CA LEU A 159 9.23 -19.97 9.54
C LEU A 159 9.52 -21.48 9.66
N ASN A 160 9.58 -22.19 8.53
CA ASN A 160 9.78 -23.64 8.48
C ASN A 160 11.27 -24.06 8.52
N ASN A 161 12.21 -23.12 8.51
CA ASN A 161 13.65 -23.39 8.32
C ASN A 161 13.88 -24.19 7.01
N LYS A 162 13.37 -23.67 5.90
CA LYS A 162 13.43 -24.28 4.57
C LYS A 162 14.03 -23.32 3.55
N GLY A 163 14.41 -23.88 2.41
CA GLY A 163 14.82 -23.11 1.25
C GLY A 163 16.10 -22.33 1.38
N ASP A 164 16.11 -21.14 0.77
CA ASP A 164 17.21 -20.16 0.86
C ASP A 164 17.54 -19.75 2.30
N TYR A 165 16.66 -20.08 3.25
CA TYR A 165 16.78 -19.80 4.67
C TYR A 165 16.97 -21.07 5.51
N MET A 166 17.12 -22.25 4.89
CA MET A 166 17.41 -23.53 5.55
C MET A 166 18.85 -23.57 6.05
N LEU A 167 19.02 -24.10 7.27
CA LEU A 167 20.30 -24.13 7.98
C LEU A 167 20.59 -25.50 8.54
N ASP A 168 21.85 -25.93 8.43
CA ASP A 168 22.33 -27.25 8.85
C ASP A 168 22.34 -27.44 10.38
N THR A 169 22.34 -26.35 11.17
CA THR A 169 22.28 -26.38 12.63
C THR A 169 21.14 -25.49 13.16
N PRO A 170 20.18 -26.03 13.93
CA PRO A 170 19.18 -25.21 14.65
C PRO A 170 19.84 -24.24 15.64
N GLY A 171 19.45 -22.95 15.61
CA GLY A 171 19.95 -21.90 16.51
C GLY A 171 20.98 -20.93 15.89
N ASP A 172 21.81 -21.38 14.94
CA ASP A 172 22.94 -20.57 14.45
C ASP A 172 22.53 -19.34 13.63
N ARG A 173 21.35 -19.34 12.98
CA ARG A 173 20.86 -18.18 12.20
C ARG A 173 19.38 -17.82 12.40
N ASP A 174 18.90 -17.97 13.62
CA ASP A 174 17.55 -17.52 14.00
C ASP A 174 17.37 -16.00 13.78
N VAL A 175 18.44 -15.22 13.91
CA VAL A 175 18.45 -13.79 13.56
C VAL A 175 18.03 -13.55 12.11
N VAL A 176 18.54 -14.35 11.18
CA VAL A 176 18.25 -14.21 9.74
C VAL A 176 16.78 -14.48 9.50
N ARG A 177 16.32 -15.65 9.95
CA ARG A 177 14.93 -16.08 9.79
C ARG A 177 13.97 -15.09 10.46
N ALA A 178 14.30 -14.60 11.66
CA ALA A 178 13.51 -13.58 12.35
C ALA A 178 13.40 -12.30 11.50
N GLN A 179 14.48 -11.80 10.91
CA GLN A 179 14.39 -10.61 10.04
C GLN A 179 13.57 -10.88 8.77
N ILE A 180 13.74 -12.04 8.12
CA ILE A 180 12.93 -12.41 6.96
C ILE A 180 11.44 -12.44 7.31
N VAL A 181 11.07 -13.03 8.44
CA VAL A 181 9.68 -13.05 8.91
C VAL A 181 9.16 -11.63 9.17
N LYS A 182 9.88 -10.81 9.95
CA LYS A 182 9.45 -9.45 10.32
C LYS A 182 9.18 -8.56 9.10
N LYS A 183 10.09 -8.59 8.13
CA LYS A 183 10.03 -7.72 6.95
C LYS A 183 9.18 -8.33 5.84
N GLY A 184 9.20 -9.65 5.68
CA GLY A 184 8.39 -10.37 4.72
C GLY A 184 6.89 -10.20 4.99
N THR A 185 6.46 -10.33 6.25
CA THR A 185 5.04 -10.14 6.58
C THR A 185 4.58 -8.70 6.33
N ALA A 186 5.33 -7.70 6.82
CA ALA A 186 4.90 -6.31 6.73
C ALA A 186 5.14 -5.66 5.36
N TYR A 187 6.24 -5.97 4.68
CA TYR A 187 6.71 -5.21 3.50
C TYR A 187 6.64 -6.01 2.20
N HIS A 188 6.28 -7.29 2.27
CA HIS A 188 5.87 -8.07 1.10
C HIS A 188 4.40 -8.42 1.18
N ALA A 189 3.95 -9.16 2.20
CA ALA A 189 2.56 -9.63 2.25
C ALA A 189 1.55 -8.47 2.40
N VAL A 190 1.71 -7.61 3.42
CA VAL A 190 0.82 -6.45 3.59
C VAL A 190 0.93 -5.46 2.43
N TRP A 191 2.16 -5.14 1.99
CA TRP A 191 2.36 -4.22 0.87
C TRP A 191 1.63 -4.70 -0.40
N LEU A 192 1.82 -5.97 -0.75
CA LEU A 192 1.20 -6.59 -1.92
C LEU A 192 -0.32 -6.61 -1.81
N TYR A 193 -0.85 -6.87 -0.61
CA TYR A 193 -2.30 -6.87 -0.37
C TYR A 193 -2.92 -5.49 -0.53
N VAL A 194 -2.29 -4.43 0.00
CA VAL A 194 -2.76 -3.05 -0.16
C VAL A 194 -2.80 -2.68 -1.65
N VAL A 195 -1.73 -3.00 -2.39
CA VAL A 195 -1.67 -2.80 -3.84
C VAL A 195 -2.76 -3.60 -4.57
N GLY A 196 -3.02 -4.82 -4.13
CA GLY A 196 -4.12 -5.64 -4.63
C GLY A 196 -5.48 -4.98 -4.37
N ARG A 197 -5.77 -4.48 -3.16
CA ARG A 197 -7.05 -3.79 -2.89
C ARG A 197 -7.25 -2.55 -3.77
N LEU A 198 -6.20 -1.76 -3.99
CA LEU A 198 -6.26 -0.60 -4.90
C LEU A 198 -6.51 -1.03 -6.35
N SER A 199 -5.83 -2.09 -6.79
CA SER A 199 -6.05 -2.68 -8.10
C SER A 199 -7.49 -3.14 -8.30
N GLU A 200 -8.07 -3.81 -7.31
CA GLU A 200 -9.45 -4.26 -7.36
C GLU A 200 -10.38 -3.06 -7.45
N ALA A 201 -10.12 -2.02 -6.65
CA ALA A 201 -10.89 -0.79 -6.68
C ALA A 201 -10.90 -0.16 -8.09
N VAL A 202 -9.75 -0.11 -8.79
CA VAL A 202 -9.69 0.38 -10.19
C VAL A 202 -10.44 -0.54 -11.15
N THR A 203 -10.32 -1.86 -11.02
CA THR A 203 -11.07 -2.81 -11.86
C THR A 203 -12.59 -2.70 -11.63
N GLN A 204 -13.04 -2.43 -10.40
CA GLN A 204 -14.46 -2.20 -10.11
C GLN A 204 -14.92 -0.82 -10.58
N ALA A 205 -14.10 0.23 -10.40
CA ALA A 205 -14.40 1.59 -10.83
C ALA A 205 -14.78 1.67 -12.31
N ALA A 206 -14.13 0.89 -13.17
CA ALA A 206 -14.46 0.81 -14.60
C ALA A 206 -15.86 0.25 -14.92
N LYS A 207 -16.57 -0.30 -13.93
CA LYS A 207 -17.92 -0.87 -14.05
C LYS A 207 -19.01 0.03 -13.48
N PHE A 208 -18.65 1.24 -13.05
CA PHE A 208 -19.62 2.21 -12.56
C PHE A 208 -20.43 2.80 -13.72
N ASP A 209 -21.76 2.73 -13.63
CA ASP A 209 -22.67 3.38 -14.57
C ASP A 209 -23.04 4.77 -14.04
N THR A 210 -22.55 5.80 -14.74
CA THR A 210 -22.78 7.21 -14.38
C THR A 210 -24.23 7.65 -14.57
N THR A 211 -25.03 6.93 -15.36
CA THR A 211 -26.45 7.25 -15.59
C THR A 211 -27.29 6.78 -14.41
N THR A 212 -27.05 5.54 -13.96
CA THR A 212 -27.81 4.94 -12.85
C THR A 212 -27.18 5.22 -11.49
N LYS A 213 -25.96 5.78 -11.45
CA LYS A 213 -25.14 6.01 -10.26
C LYS A 213 -24.93 4.74 -9.44
N LYS A 214 -24.72 3.62 -10.15
CA LYS A 214 -24.59 2.29 -9.55
C LYS A 214 -23.51 1.48 -10.22
N MET A 215 -22.96 0.56 -9.45
CA MET A 215 -22.17 -0.55 -9.94
C MET A 215 -23.08 -1.57 -10.64
N MET A 216 -22.51 -2.43 -11.48
CA MET A 216 -23.27 -3.47 -12.20
C MET A 216 -24.04 -4.44 -11.28
N ASP A 217 -23.61 -4.62 -10.03
CA ASP A 217 -24.27 -5.45 -9.02
C ASP A 217 -25.34 -4.69 -8.21
N GLY A 218 -25.62 -3.43 -8.57
CA GLY A 218 -26.63 -2.58 -7.97
C GLY A 218 -26.19 -1.81 -6.73
N LYS A 219 -24.94 -2.01 -6.26
CA LYS A 219 -24.34 -1.27 -5.14
C LYS A 219 -23.89 0.13 -5.56
N THR A 220 -23.62 0.98 -4.57
CA THR A 220 -22.97 2.28 -4.76
C THR A 220 -21.45 2.14 -4.99
N ALA A 221 -20.82 3.20 -5.48
CA ALA A 221 -19.36 3.25 -5.59
C ALA A 221 -18.69 3.23 -4.21
N GLU A 222 -19.24 3.87 -3.19
CA GLU A 222 -18.69 3.85 -1.83
C GLU A 222 -18.74 2.43 -1.22
N GLU A 223 -19.84 1.71 -1.42
CA GLU A 223 -20.01 0.31 -0.97
C GLU A 223 -19.11 -0.70 -1.70
N THR A 224 -18.30 -0.26 -2.66
CA THR A 224 -17.41 -1.14 -3.44
C THR A 224 -16.01 -0.54 -3.58
N VAL A 225 -15.87 0.48 -4.42
CA VAL A 225 -14.62 1.20 -4.70
C VAL A 225 -14.13 1.95 -3.45
N GLY A 226 -15.00 2.74 -2.81
CA GLY A 226 -14.64 3.53 -1.62
C GLY A 226 -14.19 2.64 -0.45
N MET A 227 -14.96 1.59 -0.14
CA MET A 227 -14.59 0.61 0.89
C MET A 227 -13.25 -0.07 0.59
N ALA A 228 -12.92 -0.37 -0.67
CA ALA A 228 -11.61 -0.94 -1.00
C ALA A 228 -10.44 0.04 -0.74
N VAL A 229 -10.66 1.35 -0.96
CA VAL A 229 -9.68 2.39 -0.60
C VAL A 229 -9.53 2.51 0.92
N ASP A 230 -10.64 2.55 1.66
CA ASP A 230 -10.63 2.63 3.12
C ASP A 230 -9.90 1.43 3.74
N GLU A 231 -10.16 0.22 3.23
CA GLU A 231 -9.48 -0.98 3.69
C GLU A 231 -7.99 -0.95 3.36
N ALA A 232 -7.62 -0.54 2.15
CA ALA A 232 -6.23 -0.39 1.75
C ALA A 232 -5.48 0.56 2.69
N TRP A 233 -6.10 1.68 3.08
CA TRP A 233 -5.53 2.58 4.09
C TRP A 233 -5.42 1.93 5.47
N ALA A 234 -6.46 1.23 5.92
CA ALA A 234 -6.50 0.55 7.21
C ALA A 234 -5.38 -0.50 7.33
N TYR A 235 -5.15 -1.32 6.29
CA TYR A 235 -4.06 -2.30 6.27
C TYR A 235 -2.68 -1.66 6.11
N HIS A 236 -2.59 -0.50 5.46
CA HIS A 236 -1.33 0.23 5.29
C HIS A 236 -0.86 0.88 6.60
N THR A 237 -1.79 1.35 7.43
CA THR A 237 -1.51 2.18 8.61
C THR A 237 -1.72 1.47 9.95
N GLY A 238 -2.73 0.61 10.04
CA GLY A 238 -3.12 -0.05 11.28
C GLY A 238 -3.86 0.86 12.27
N SER A 239 -4.44 0.24 13.29
CA SER A 239 -5.22 0.91 14.33
C SER A 239 -4.37 1.74 15.30
N GLN A 240 -3.13 1.31 15.57
CA GLN A 240 -2.20 1.93 16.53
C GLN A 240 -0.85 2.29 15.91
N ASN A 241 -0.75 2.38 14.57
CA ASN A 241 0.49 2.68 13.86
C ASN A 241 1.63 1.66 14.16
N ALA A 242 1.28 0.41 14.49
CA ALA A 242 2.27 -0.63 14.75
C ALA A 242 2.77 -1.25 13.43
N ASN A 243 4.00 -1.80 13.48
CA ASN A 243 4.87 -2.44 12.45
C ASN A 243 4.37 -2.72 11.00
N LEU A 244 3.68 -1.78 10.38
CA LEU A 244 3.11 -1.85 9.02
C LEU A 244 3.83 -0.89 8.05
N PRO A 245 3.51 -0.90 6.74
CA PRO A 245 4.17 -0.05 5.75
C PRO A 245 4.22 1.45 6.07
N MET A 246 3.20 2.05 6.67
CA MET A 246 3.24 3.48 7.06
C MET A 246 4.33 3.77 8.11
N LYS A 247 4.55 2.86 9.07
CA LYS A 247 5.64 2.99 10.04
C LYS A 247 7.01 2.95 9.36
N LEU A 248 7.15 2.11 8.33
CA LEU A 248 8.36 2.08 7.51
C LEU A 248 8.56 3.43 6.81
N ALA A 249 7.54 3.97 6.14
CA ALA A 249 7.62 5.26 5.43
C ALA A 249 8.12 6.39 6.35
N LYS A 250 7.54 6.51 7.55
CA LYS A 250 7.96 7.50 8.56
C LYS A 250 9.43 7.31 8.96
N SER A 251 9.83 6.07 9.26
CA SER A 251 11.20 5.75 9.67
C SER A 251 12.23 5.97 8.56
N ARG A 252 11.90 5.60 7.31
CA ARG A 252 12.79 5.81 6.18
C ARG A 252 12.91 7.28 5.81
N GLY A 253 11.83 8.05 5.93
CA GLY A 253 11.86 9.50 5.73
C GLY A 253 12.92 10.18 6.58
N VAL A 254 13.01 9.80 7.86
CA VAL A 254 14.07 10.28 8.77
C VAL A 254 15.46 9.83 8.33
N ASN A 255 15.63 8.59 7.87
CA ASN A 255 16.95 8.08 7.47
C ASN A 255 17.46 8.64 6.12
N PHE A 256 16.56 9.17 5.29
CA PHE A 256 16.86 9.64 3.93
C PHE A 256 16.66 11.15 3.74
N GLY A 257 16.33 11.88 4.81
CA GLY A 257 16.10 13.32 4.76
C GLY A 257 14.83 13.74 4.03
N THR A 258 13.93 12.80 3.71
CA THR A 258 12.63 13.10 3.07
C THR A 258 11.51 13.30 4.10
N CYS A 259 11.78 13.00 5.37
CA CYS A 259 10.92 13.29 6.51
C CYS A 259 9.45 12.88 6.27
N SER A 260 8.51 13.83 6.36
CA SER A 260 7.08 13.55 6.19
C SER A 260 6.62 13.55 4.73
N ALA A 261 7.49 13.87 3.75
CA ALA A 261 7.07 14.06 2.36
C ALA A 261 6.33 12.83 1.79
N ILE A 262 6.81 11.61 2.09
CA ILE A 262 6.16 10.38 1.62
C ILE A 262 4.91 10.03 2.44
N PRO A 263 4.94 10.01 3.79
CA PRO A 263 3.72 9.86 4.60
C PRO A 263 2.59 10.83 4.24
N ASP A 264 2.92 12.12 4.05
CA ASP A 264 1.94 13.17 3.74
C ASP A 264 1.37 12.99 2.32
N ALA A 265 2.22 12.66 1.35
CA ALA A 265 1.79 12.36 -0.02
C ALA A 265 0.89 11.11 -0.08
N LEU A 266 1.20 10.07 0.71
CA LEU A 266 0.33 8.89 0.83
C LEU A 266 -1.04 9.29 1.39
N LEU A 267 -1.08 10.01 2.51
CA LEU A 267 -2.34 10.46 3.11
C LEU A 267 -3.17 11.28 2.11
N ALA A 268 -2.54 12.21 1.39
CA ALA A 268 -3.20 13.02 0.38
C ALA A 268 -3.77 12.16 -0.77
N ALA A 269 -2.96 11.24 -1.31
CA ALA A 269 -3.39 10.37 -2.42
C ALA A 269 -4.54 9.44 -2.02
N PHE A 270 -4.53 8.88 -0.80
CA PHE A 270 -5.65 8.08 -0.29
C PHE A 270 -6.93 8.91 -0.09
N LYS A 271 -6.81 10.14 0.41
CA LYS A 271 -7.96 11.07 0.52
C LYS A 271 -8.53 11.43 -0.84
N ASP A 272 -7.67 11.69 -1.82
CA ASP A 272 -8.10 11.95 -3.19
C ASP A 272 -8.79 10.74 -3.80
N ALA A 273 -8.23 9.53 -3.65
CA ALA A 273 -8.86 8.31 -4.12
C ALA A 273 -10.24 8.09 -3.49
N GLN A 274 -10.39 8.28 -2.18
CA GLN A 274 -11.68 8.19 -1.49
C GLN A 274 -12.68 9.23 -2.02
N LYS A 275 -12.25 10.48 -2.17
CA LYS A 275 -13.07 11.57 -2.68
C LYS A 275 -13.57 11.29 -4.10
N TYR A 276 -12.70 10.82 -4.99
CA TYR A 276 -13.07 10.52 -6.37
C TYR A 276 -13.90 9.24 -6.51
N ALA A 277 -13.94 8.39 -5.48
CA ALA A 277 -14.79 7.21 -5.39
C ALA A 277 -16.21 7.49 -4.85
N ALA A 278 -16.53 8.74 -4.48
CA ALA A 278 -17.87 9.08 -4.02
C ALA A 278 -18.91 8.98 -5.16
N THR A 279 -20.02 8.27 -4.97
CA THR A 279 -21.03 7.95 -6.00
C THR A 279 -21.57 9.19 -6.68
N GLU A 280 -21.87 10.24 -5.91
CA GLU A 280 -22.47 11.46 -6.43
C GLU A 280 -21.52 12.28 -7.31
N THR A 281 -20.21 12.15 -7.08
CA THR A 281 -19.17 12.91 -7.77
C THR A 281 -18.12 11.99 -8.40
N PHE A 282 -18.51 10.78 -8.77
CA PHE A 282 -17.58 9.74 -9.18
C PHE A 282 -16.83 10.18 -10.43
N ASP A 283 -15.51 10.19 -10.34
CA ASP A 283 -14.62 10.56 -11.45
C ASP A 283 -13.64 9.41 -11.70
N LEU A 284 -13.94 8.60 -12.71
CA LEU A 284 -13.14 7.42 -13.04
C LEU A 284 -11.68 7.77 -13.36
N ALA A 285 -11.44 8.86 -14.07
CA ALA A 285 -10.10 9.24 -14.49
C ALA A 285 -9.26 9.71 -13.31
N MET A 286 -9.84 10.60 -12.48
CA MET A 286 -9.17 11.11 -11.28
C MET A 286 -9.00 10.03 -10.22
N PHE A 287 -10.00 9.16 -10.05
CA PHE A 287 -9.91 7.99 -9.16
C PHE A 287 -8.79 7.06 -9.60
N THR A 288 -8.78 6.65 -10.88
CA THR A 288 -7.77 5.74 -11.41
C THR A 288 -6.37 6.30 -11.19
N LYS A 289 -6.18 7.59 -11.49
CA LYS A 289 -4.91 8.28 -11.27
C LYS A 289 -4.51 8.28 -9.79
N ALA A 290 -5.40 8.67 -8.89
CA ALA A 290 -5.11 8.72 -7.45
C ALA A 290 -4.75 7.34 -6.90
N ALA A 291 -5.49 6.28 -7.29
CA ALA A 291 -5.21 4.91 -6.87
C ALA A 291 -3.86 4.39 -7.42
N THR A 292 -3.52 4.71 -8.68
CA THR A 292 -2.24 4.29 -9.28
C THR A 292 -1.04 5.04 -8.68
N ASP A 293 -1.21 6.31 -8.31
CA ASP A 293 -0.13 7.14 -7.75
C ASP A 293 0.28 6.70 -6.33
N ILE A 294 -0.56 5.93 -5.62
CA ILE A 294 -0.22 5.38 -4.30
C ILE A 294 0.90 4.34 -4.37
N VAL A 295 0.91 3.51 -5.42
CA VAL A 295 1.89 2.41 -5.57
C VAL A 295 3.35 2.90 -5.54
N PRO A 296 3.79 3.88 -6.36
CA PRO A 296 5.16 4.39 -6.30
C PRO A 296 5.50 4.99 -4.93
N LEU A 297 4.54 5.67 -4.28
CA LEU A 297 4.73 6.21 -2.93
C LEU A 297 4.97 5.11 -1.89
N MET A 298 4.30 3.97 -2.02
CA MET A 298 4.53 2.79 -1.17
C MET A 298 5.83 2.04 -1.51
N THR A 299 6.33 2.14 -2.75
CA THR A 299 7.60 1.53 -3.18
C THR A 299 8.81 2.27 -2.62
N ILE A 300 8.76 3.60 -2.48
CA ILE A 300 9.89 4.42 -2.01
C ILE A 300 10.49 3.93 -0.68
N PRO A 301 9.70 3.63 0.38
CA PRO A 301 10.26 3.11 1.62
C PRO A 301 10.94 1.73 1.49
N ILE A 302 10.57 0.93 0.49
CA ILE A 302 11.24 -0.34 0.19
C ILE A 302 12.60 -0.09 -0.48
N VAL A 303 12.65 0.86 -1.43
CA VAL A 303 13.92 1.34 -2.05
C VAL A 303 14.87 1.86 -0.98
N GLN A 304 14.36 2.74 -0.11
CA GLN A 304 15.11 3.28 1.03
C GLN A 304 15.57 2.17 1.99
N GLY A 305 14.75 1.13 2.19
CA GLY A 305 15.15 -0.06 2.94
C GLY A 305 16.34 -0.78 2.31
N CYS A 306 16.25 -1.12 1.03
CA CYS A 306 17.32 -1.82 0.30
C CYS A 306 18.62 -1.00 0.33
N LEU A 307 18.55 0.31 0.05
CA LEU A 307 19.69 1.21 0.08
C LEU A 307 20.34 1.32 1.46
N ARG A 308 19.55 1.51 2.52
CA ARG A 308 20.11 1.62 3.89
C ARG A 308 20.94 0.40 4.24
N TYR A 309 20.41 -0.80 3.99
CA TYR A 309 21.12 -2.02 4.35
C TYR A 309 22.27 -2.33 3.40
N ALA A 310 22.17 -1.90 2.14
CA ALA A 310 23.31 -1.90 1.23
C ALA A 310 24.46 -1.05 1.78
N TYR A 311 24.19 0.19 2.23
CA TYR A 311 25.21 1.06 2.83
C TYR A 311 25.78 0.51 4.14
N ARG A 312 24.94 -0.09 5.00
CA ARG A 312 25.42 -0.71 6.26
C ARG A 312 26.31 -1.93 6.03
N ALA A 313 26.17 -2.59 4.88
CA ALA A 313 26.97 -3.74 4.49
C ALA A 313 28.12 -3.40 3.54
N ASP A 314 28.28 -2.13 3.14
CA ASP A 314 29.15 -1.72 2.04
C ASP A 314 30.61 -2.13 2.26
N GLY A 315 31.21 -2.70 1.23
CA GLY A 315 32.62 -3.11 1.26
C GLY A 315 32.94 -4.31 2.15
N LYS A 316 31.94 -4.94 2.79
CA LYS A 316 32.12 -6.17 3.56
C LYS A 316 31.87 -7.39 2.67
N VAL A 317 32.77 -8.37 2.74
CA VAL A 317 32.51 -9.74 2.27
C VAL A 317 32.02 -10.52 3.48
N MET A 318 30.73 -10.86 3.49
CA MET A 318 30.13 -11.54 4.62
C MET A 318 29.54 -12.86 4.19
N ASP A 319 29.81 -13.89 4.97
CA ASP A 319 29.25 -15.22 4.80
C ASP A 319 28.23 -15.44 5.92
N PHE A 320 27.02 -15.82 5.55
CA PHE A 320 26.02 -16.21 6.54
C PHE A 320 26.52 -17.36 7.43
N ALA A 321 27.50 -18.17 7.01
CA ALA A 321 28.08 -19.23 7.83
C ALA A 321 29.10 -18.74 8.89
N ALA A 322 29.55 -17.48 8.83
CA ALA A 322 30.64 -16.99 9.68
C ALA A 322 30.41 -15.58 10.28
N ALA A 323 29.37 -14.86 9.85
CA ALA A 323 29.05 -13.53 10.37
C ALA A 323 28.48 -13.59 11.80
N ASP A 324 28.72 -12.53 12.58
CA ASP A 324 28.10 -12.37 13.90
C ASP A 324 26.61 -12.00 13.79
N ALA A 325 25.89 -12.04 14.90
CA ALA A 325 24.46 -11.74 14.93
C ALA A 325 24.08 -10.36 14.38
N ALA A 326 24.93 -9.34 14.58
CA ALA A 326 24.64 -7.97 14.13
C ALA A 326 24.78 -7.86 12.60
N ASP A 327 25.84 -8.44 12.04
CA ASP A 327 26.06 -8.47 10.60
C ASP A 327 25.07 -9.41 9.89
N LEU A 328 24.68 -10.53 10.51
CA LEU A 328 23.60 -11.41 10.01
C LEU A 328 22.28 -10.67 9.85
N ALA A 329 21.91 -9.82 10.82
CA ALA A 329 20.70 -9.00 10.74
C ALA A 329 20.78 -8.01 9.57
N ILE A 330 21.93 -7.36 9.36
CA ILE A 330 22.15 -6.43 8.25
C ILE A 330 21.98 -7.13 6.90
N LEU A 331 22.59 -8.31 6.74
CA LEU A 331 22.49 -9.09 5.50
C LEU A 331 21.07 -9.55 5.21
N ALA A 332 20.38 -10.08 6.23
CA ALA A 332 19.00 -10.52 6.10
C ALA A 332 18.07 -9.37 5.71
N GLU A 333 18.27 -8.19 6.30
CA GLU A 333 17.51 -6.99 5.97
C GLU A 333 17.86 -6.45 4.56
N ALA A 334 19.13 -6.48 4.14
CA ALA A 334 19.52 -6.15 2.76
C ALA A 334 18.80 -7.05 1.76
N HIS A 335 18.87 -8.37 1.97
CA HIS A 335 18.21 -9.36 1.13
C HIS A 335 16.71 -9.10 1.00
N ILE A 336 15.99 -9.04 2.13
CA ILE A 336 14.52 -9.00 2.11
C ILE A 336 13.98 -7.67 1.57
N PHE A 337 14.65 -6.54 1.81
CA PHE A 337 14.21 -5.28 1.21
C PHE A 337 14.47 -5.24 -0.29
N CYS A 338 15.65 -5.65 -0.75
CA CYS A 338 15.95 -5.66 -2.18
C CYS A 338 15.11 -6.69 -2.95
N ALA A 339 14.78 -7.83 -2.33
CA ALA A 339 13.84 -8.81 -2.88
C ALA A 339 12.47 -8.20 -3.20
N GLY A 340 12.04 -7.22 -2.41
CA GLY A 340 10.79 -6.49 -2.65
C GLY A 340 10.80 -5.65 -3.92
N LEU A 341 11.95 -5.43 -4.57
CA LEU A 341 12.09 -4.50 -5.69
C LEU A 341 12.32 -5.20 -7.04
N TYR A 342 12.83 -6.44 -7.04
CA TYR A 342 13.19 -7.13 -8.28
C TYR A 342 12.10 -7.15 -9.35
N PRO A 343 10.80 -7.35 -9.02
CA PRO A 343 9.77 -7.40 -10.03
C PRO A 343 9.44 -6.05 -10.68
N GLN A 344 9.88 -4.94 -10.07
CA GLN A 344 9.70 -3.59 -10.61
C GLN A 344 10.95 -3.11 -11.38
N MET A 345 11.91 -4.00 -11.65
CA MET A 345 13.16 -3.69 -12.32
C MET A 345 13.30 -4.45 -13.65
N ALA A 346 14.12 -3.93 -14.55
CA ALA A 346 14.60 -4.69 -15.69
C ALA A 346 15.30 -5.98 -15.22
N ALA A 347 15.04 -7.10 -15.90
CA ALA A 347 15.50 -8.43 -15.44
C ALA A 347 17.03 -8.51 -15.24
N ALA A 348 17.82 -7.85 -16.09
CA ALA A 348 19.28 -7.80 -15.95
C ALA A 348 19.71 -7.04 -14.69
N ASP A 349 19.07 -5.90 -14.39
CA ASP A 349 19.34 -5.09 -13.20
C ASP A 349 18.89 -5.79 -11.92
N ALA A 350 17.70 -6.42 -11.95
CA ALA A 350 17.21 -7.25 -10.86
C ALA A 350 18.21 -8.37 -10.51
N LYS A 351 18.80 -9.02 -11.52
CA LYS A 351 19.82 -10.04 -11.33
C LYS A 351 21.08 -9.49 -10.66
N VAL A 352 21.56 -8.32 -11.08
CA VAL A 352 22.74 -7.66 -10.47
C VAL A 352 22.53 -7.45 -8.98
N VAL A 353 21.39 -6.86 -8.58
CA VAL A 353 21.10 -6.62 -7.16
C VAL A 353 20.94 -7.95 -6.43
N ARG A 354 20.16 -8.89 -6.99
CA ARG A 354 19.92 -10.19 -6.37
C ARG A 354 21.21 -10.96 -6.07
N ASP A 355 22.15 -11.01 -7.01
CA ASP A 355 23.41 -11.72 -6.81
C ASP A 355 24.27 -11.12 -5.68
N MET A 356 24.17 -9.81 -5.43
CA MET A 356 24.88 -9.15 -4.32
C MET A 356 24.26 -9.45 -2.96
N VAL A 357 22.96 -9.74 -2.92
CA VAL A 357 22.20 -9.96 -1.67
C VAL A 357 21.56 -11.34 -1.56
N ASP A 358 22.19 -12.33 -2.18
CA ASP A 358 21.74 -13.73 -2.19
C ASP A 358 22.18 -14.45 -0.91
N PRO A 359 21.24 -14.92 -0.07
CA PRO A 359 21.55 -15.54 1.21
C PRO A 359 22.09 -16.96 1.10
N THR A 360 22.06 -17.53 -0.12
CA THR A 360 22.66 -18.83 -0.41
C THR A 360 24.14 -18.74 -0.79
N LYS A 361 24.68 -17.51 -0.88
CA LYS A 361 26.06 -17.23 -1.32
C LYS A 361 26.79 -16.38 -0.30
N LYS A 362 28.12 -16.30 -0.45
CA LYS A 362 28.92 -15.23 0.18
C LYS A 362 28.53 -13.90 -0.45
N MET A 363 28.04 -12.98 0.38
CA MET A 363 27.56 -11.67 -0.08
C MET A 363 28.72 -10.68 -0.11
N THR A 364 28.89 -10.05 -1.26
CA THR A 364 29.78 -8.90 -1.45
C THR A 364 28.91 -7.73 -1.88
N ILE A 365 28.47 -6.95 -0.90
CA ILE A 365 27.57 -5.82 -1.16
C ILE A 365 28.41 -4.59 -1.51
N VAL A 366 28.10 -4.00 -2.67
CA VAL A 366 28.64 -2.72 -3.11
C VAL A 366 27.48 -1.73 -3.21
N ALA A 367 27.33 -0.88 -2.20
CA ALA A 367 26.18 0.01 -2.05
C ALA A 367 26.00 0.95 -3.24
N ARG A 368 27.11 1.47 -3.77
CA ARG A 368 27.10 2.30 -4.99
C ARG A 368 26.51 1.55 -6.18
N THR A 369 26.91 0.29 -6.40
CA THR A 369 26.38 -0.49 -7.53
C THR A 369 24.89 -0.79 -7.37
N ILE A 370 24.44 -1.09 -6.15
CA ILE A 370 23.00 -1.25 -5.87
C ILE A 370 22.26 0.07 -6.14
N LYS A 371 22.77 1.20 -5.64
CA LYS A 371 22.17 2.53 -5.87
C LYS A 371 22.06 2.85 -7.36
N ASP A 372 23.16 2.79 -8.10
CA ASP A 372 23.18 3.11 -9.53
C ASP A 372 22.23 2.18 -10.31
N THR A 373 22.08 0.93 -9.88
CA THR A 373 21.17 -0.05 -10.49
C THR A 373 19.70 0.23 -10.18
N LEU A 374 19.38 0.63 -8.96
CA LEU A 374 18.02 1.06 -8.60
C LEU A 374 17.64 2.35 -9.33
N GLU A 375 18.53 3.34 -9.39
CA GLU A 375 18.27 4.63 -10.04
C GLU A 375 17.99 4.50 -11.54
N ARG A 376 18.63 3.55 -12.23
CA ARG A 376 18.29 3.21 -13.63
C ARG A 376 16.84 2.75 -13.80
N ASN A 377 16.23 2.21 -12.75
CA ASN A 377 14.86 1.67 -12.76
C ASN A 377 13.83 2.63 -12.16
N TYR A 378 14.21 3.80 -11.65
CA TYR A 378 13.26 4.76 -11.06
C TYR A 378 12.18 5.22 -12.04
N GLY A 379 12.51 5.34 -13.32
CA GLY A 379 11.54 5.68 -14.37
C GLY A 379 10.44 4.62 -14.52
N VAL A 380 10.76 3.32 -14.48
CA VAL A 380 9.76 2.25 -14.55
C VAL A 380 8.99 2.09 -13.24
N MET A 381 9.60 2.44 -12.11
CA MET A 381 8.94 2.51 -10.80
C MET A 381 8.08 3.76 -10.60
N SER A 382 8.12 4.73 -11.53
CA SER A 382 7.44 6.04 -11.41
C SER A 382 7.84 6.82 -10.13
N ILE A 383 9.13 6.78 -9.79
CA ILE A 383 9.71 7.52 -8.66
C ILE A 383 10.89 8.37 -9.15
N SER A 384 11.40 9.26 -8.29
CA SER A 384 12.55 10.12 -8.59
C SER A 384 13.60 10.08 -7.47
N PRO A 385 14.87 10.41 -7.76
CA PRO A 385 15.91 10.49 -6.73
C PRO A 385 15.53 11.43 -5.58
N GLY A 386 14.89 12.56 -5.87
CA GLY A 386 14.46 13.51 -4.84
C GLY A 386 13.40 12.96 -3.88
N GLN A 387 12.53 12.08 -4.37
CA GLN A 387 11.54 11.40 -3.50
C GLN A 387 12.17 10.29 -2.66
N VAL A 388 13.22 9.64 -3.16
CA VAL A 388 13.96 8.63 -2.39
C VAL A 388 14.87 9.27 -1.35
N GLY A 389 15.47 10.42 -1.66
CA GLY A 389 16.43 11.11 -0.79
C GLY A 389 17.78 10.41 -0.73
N GLU A 390 18.61 10.81 0.23
CA GLU A 390 19.98 10.31 0.40
C GLU A 390 20.15 9.71 1.79
N TRP A 391 20.74 8.51 1.84
CA TRP A 391 20.92 7.81 3.11
C TRP A 391 21.95 8.52 3.99
N ASN A 392 21.66 8.61 5.30
CA ASN A 392 22.61 9.02 6.31
C ASN A 392 22.71 7.97 7.43
N ALA A 393 23.93 7.77 7.93
CA ALA A 393 24.22 6.89 9.07
C ALA A 393 23.64 7.45 10.38
N VAL A 394 23.51 8.77 10.46
CA VAL A 394 22.81 9.48 11.54
C VAL A 394 21.46 9.95 11.00
N ASP A 395 20.43 9.80 11.80
CA ASP A 395 19.08 10.24 11.48
C ASP A 395 19.05 11.75 11.20
N TYR A 396 18.32 12.14 10.15
CA TYR A 396 18.10 13.56 9.87
C TYR A 396 17.18 14.17 10.94
N GLU A 397 17.49 15.39 11.36
CA GLU A 397 16.58 16.17 12.19
C GLU A 397 15.42 16.68 11.33
N CYS A 398 14.28 15.99 11.42
CA CYS A 398 13.05 16.43 10.79
C CYS A 398 12.36 17.47 11.66
N ALA A 399 12.07 18.64 11.11
CA ALA A 399 11.35 19.69 11.83
C ALA A 399 10.00 19.15 12.34
N THR A 400 9.75 19.28 13.64
CA THR A 400 8.48 18.90 14.26
C THR A 400 7.45 19.99 13.99
N GLY A 401 6.69 19.84 12.91
CA GLY A 401 5.48 20.64 12.65
C GLY A 401 5.73 21.98 11.94
N GLY A 402 5.00 22.17 10.85
CA GLY A 402 5.02 23.38 10.03
C GLY A 402 5.51 23.05 8.63
N ALA A 403 4.65 23.24 7.62
CA ALA A 403 5.01 23.16 6.21
C ALA A 403 6.30 23.96 5.98
N SER A 404 7.42 23.27 5.76
CA SER A 404 8.67 23.94 5.47
C SER A 404 8.64 24.37 4.00
N THR A 405 8.70 25.67 3.78
CA THR A 405 8.89 26.30 2.46
C THR A 405 10.35 26.20 1.99
N ALA A 406 11.02 25.08 2.23
CA ALA A 406 12.38 24.84 1.77
C ALA A 406 12.40 23.58 0.90
N GLY A 407 12.35 23.80 -0.42
CA GLY A 407 12.51 22.74 -1.42
C GLY A 407 11.27 22.47 -2.29
N SER A 408 10.44 23.46 -2.60
CA SER A 408 9.48 23.36 -3.70
C SER A 408 10.23 23.30 -5.04
N SER A 409 10.69 22.11 -5.40
CA SER A 409 11.03 21.72 -6.76
C SER A 409 10.65 20.25 -6.98
N LEU A 410 9.49 19.84 -6.47
CA LEU A 410 8.80 18.66 -6.98
C LEU A 410 7.94 19.11 -8.16
N LEU A 411 8.56 19.21 -9.34
CA LEU A 411 7.83 19.35 -10.59
C LEU A 411 7.04 18.05 -10.81
N LEU A 412 5.71 18.17 -10.75
CA LEU A 412 4.80 17.20 -11.34
C LEU A 412 5.13 17.13 -12.85
N ALA A 413 5.95 16.18 -13.26
CA ALA A 413 6.15 15.91 -14.68
C ALA A 413 4.91 15.16 -15.19
N ALA A 414 3.91 15.92 -15.64
CA ALA A 414 2.84 15.39 -16.47
C ALA A 414 3.44 15.02 -17.84
N ALA A 415 3.75 13.75 -18.04
CA ALA A 415 4.18 13.24 -19.33
C ALA A 415 2.98 13.12 -20.29
N SER A 416 2.64 14.21 -20.98
CA SER A 416 1.75 14.18 -22.13
C SER A 416 2.56 13.86 -23.39
N VAL A 417 2.59 12.59 -23.80
CA VAL A 417 3.15 12.18 -25.10
C VAL A 417 2.15 12.57 -26.19
N LEU A 418 2.37 13.70 -26.85
CA LEU A 418 1.68 14.05 -28.09
C LEU A 418 2.48 13.45 -29.26
N VAL A 419 2.01 12.33 -29.81
CA VAL A 419 2.56 11.76 -31.05
C VAL A 419 2.12 12.64 -32.22
N ALA A 420 3.02 13.46 -32.74
CA ALA A 420 2.82 14.16 -34.01
C ALA A 420 3.13 13.21 -35.17
N PHE A 421 2.08 12.74 -35.84
CA PHE A 421 2.15 12.10 -37.15
C PHE A 421 2.65 13.11 -38.20
N VAL A 422 3.86 12.95 -38.72
CA VAL A 422 4.28 13.62 -39.96
C VAL A 422 4.02 12.67 -41.12
N GLY A 423 2.83 12.81 -41.70
CA GLY A 423 2.52 12.32 -43.05
C GLY A 423 3.13 13.28 -44.07
N GLY A 424 3.94 12.75 -44.99
CA GLY A 424 4.68 13.55 -45.97
C GLY A 424 3.87 13.98 -47.19
N ARG A 425 4.55 14.72 -48.09
CA ARG A 425 4.56 14.54 -49.55
C ARG A 425 5.18 15.75 -50.28
N HIS A 426 5.94 15.40 -51.33
CA HIS A 426 6.23 16.16 -52.58
C HIS A 426 7.08 17.44 -52.40
N TRP A 427 8.23 17.63 -53.06
CA TRP A 427 8.72 17.21 -54.38
C TRP A 427 10.20 16.83 -54.34
#